data_AF-A0A438M8I3-F1
#
_entry.id   AF-A0A438M8I3-F1
#
_cell.length_a   1.000
_cell.length_b   1.000
_cell.length_c   1.000
_cell.angle_alpha   90.00
_cell.angle_beta   90.00
_cell.angle_gamma   90.00
#
_symmetry.space_group_name_H-M   'P 1'
#
loop_
_entity.id
_entity.type
_entity.pdbx_description
1 polymer ?
#
loop_
_entity_poly.entity_id
_entity_poly.type
_entity_poly.pdbx_seq_one_letter_code
_entity_poly.pdbx_strand_id
1 'polypeptide(L)'
;MKAIAYAVLACLGVAFFAGSFGYRVLLEHGQVGPGFLPMAAGALLAVLNVVLLFQEVRQRRPEPEPAADELDIHGRTSRQRARMLWWVYGLTLAALLLVPIAGFLLSLGLLVLVISTVIERRPVPASLAVTALSVAVIYLVFVLFLEVPLPMGVLETS
;
A
#
# COMPACT_ATOMS: atom_id res chain seq x y z
N MET A 1 -24.38 -3.20 -5.53
CA MET A 1 -23.06 -3.73 -5.12
C MET A 1 -22.24 -2.73 -4.30
N LYS A 2 -22.24 -1.42 -4.59
CA LYS A 2 -21.52 -0.39 -3.81
C LYS A 2 -21.90 -0.33 -2.32
N ALA A 3 -23.19 -0.50 -1.98
CA ALA A 3 -23.67 -0.52 -0.59
C ALA A 3 -23.08 -1.67 0.25
N ILE A 4 -22.79 -2.81 -0.38
CA ILE A 4 -22.18 -3.96 0.30
C ILE A 4 -20.71 -3.64 0.61
N ALA A 5 -20.01 -2.97 -0.31
CA ALA A 5 -18.63 -2.53 -0.08
C ALA A 5 -18.55 -1.50 1.06
N TYR A 6 -19.44 -0.51 1.12
CA TYR A 6 -19.49 0.45 2.22
C TYR A 6 -19.90 -0.20 3.56
N ALA A 7 -20.82 -1.15 3.54
CA ALA A 7 -21.19 -1.90 4.75
C ALA A 7 -20.03 -2.78 5.25
N VAL A 8 -19.28 -3.41 4.34
CA VAL A 8 -18.09 -4.20 4.69
C VAL A 8 -16.99 -3.30 5.24
N LEU A 9 -16.73 -2.14 4.64
CA LEU A 9 -15.75 -1.17 5.16
C LEU A 9 -16.19 -0.59 6.52
N ALA A 10 -17.49 -0.32 6.70
CA ALA A 10 -18.03 0.14 7.98
C ALA A 10 -17.89 -0.94 9.06
N CYS A 11 -18.22 -2.19 8.75
CA CYS A 11 -18.01 -3.33 9.65
C CYS A 11 -16.53 -3.54 9.97
N LEU A 12 -15.64 -3.35 8.99
CA LEU A 12 -14.19 -3.42 9.20
C LEU A 12 -13.72 -2.29 10.14
N GLY A 13 -14.19 -1.06 9.93
CA GLY A 13 -13.90 0.07 10.82
C GLY A 13 -14.40 -0.16 12.25
N VAL A 14 -15.61 -0.70 12.41
CA VAL A 14 -16.17 -1.09 13.71
C VAL A 14 -15.39 -2.24 14.35
N ALA A 15 -14.92 -3.22 13.57
CA ALA A 15 -14.08 -4.32 14.05
C ALA A 15 -12.69 -3.85 14.51
N PHE A 16 -12.06 -2.93 13.78
CA PHE A 16 -10.82 -2.30 14.21
C PHE A 16 -11.01 -1.41 15.45
N PHE A 17 -12.14 -0.69 15.54
CA PHE A 17 -12.52 0.10 16.71
C PHE A 17 -12.78 -0.78 17.95
N ALA A 18 -13.49 -1.90 17.78
CA ALA A 18 -13.73 -2.87 18.85
C ALA A 18 -12.44 -3.59 19.27
N GLY A 19 -11.57 -3.93 18.31
CA GLY A 19 -10.23 -4.48 18.58
C GLY A 19 -9.32 -3.54 19.37
N SER A 20 -9.59 -2.22 19.30
CA SER A 20 -8.88 -1.21 20.09
C SER A 20 -9.15 -1.28 21.60
N PHE A 21 -10.25 -1.90 22.04
CA PHE A 21 -10.51 -2.12 23.47
C PHE A 21 -9.68 -3.26 24.07
N GLY A 22 -9.00 -4.06 23.24
CA GLY A 22 -8.11 -5.15 23.68
C GLY A 22 -6.67 -4.71 23.99
N TYR A 23 -6.24 -3.52 23.53
CA TYR A 23 -4.96 -2.93 23.88
C TYR A 23 -5.19 -1.90 24.99
N ARG A 24 -4.57 -2.07 26.17
CA ARG A 24 -4.64 -1.12 27.30
C ARG A 24 -4.34 0.31 26.82
N VAL A 25 -5.39 1.12 26.64
CA VAL A 25 -5.31 2.49 26.12
C VAL A 25 -4.68 3.45 27.15
N LEU A 26 -4.80 3.13 28.43
CA LEU A 26 -4.15 3.83 29.55
C LEU A 26 -3.35 2.82 30.40
N LEU A 27 -2.07 3.09 30.62
CA LEU A 27 -1.33 2.52 31.75
C LEU A 27 -1.53 3.38 33.00
N GLU A 28 -1.40 2.77 34.18
CA GLU A 28 -1.65 3.38 35.50
C GLU A 28 -0.82 4.64 35.84
N HIS A 29 0.11 5.08 34.98
CA HIS A 29 1.00 6.23 35.21
C HIS A 29 0.73 7.44 34.29
N GLY A 30 -0.42 7.51 33.61
CA GLY A 30 -0.76 8.68 32.77
C GLY A 30 0.04 8.79 31.46
N GLN A 31 0.78 7.73 31.09
CA GLN A 31 1.46 7.64 29.79
C GLN A 31 0.51 7.09 28.73
N VAL A 32 0.47 7.78 27.59
CA VAL A 32 -0.31 7.39 26.41
C VAL A 32 0.28 6.11 25.83
N GLY A 33 -0.50 5.03 25.87
CA GLY A 33 -0.05 3.73 25.35
C GLY A 33 0.19 3.77 23.84
N PRO A 34 1.09 2.92 23.30
CA PRO A 34 1.39 2.85 21.87
C PRO A 34 0.16 2.50 20.99
N GLY A 35 -0.93 2.01 21.61
CA GLY A 35 -2.22 1.77 20.96
C GLY A 35 -3.06 3.04 20.70
N PHE A 36 -2.71 4.19 21.26
CA PHE A 36 -3.47 5.43 21.09
C PHE A 36 -3.38 5.99 19.67
N LEU A 37 -2.18 5.97 19.07
CA LEU A 37 -1.97 6.43 17.70
C LEU A 37 -2.79 5.63 16.67
N PRO A 38 -2.75 4.28 16.65
CA PRO A 38 -3.61 3.51 15.75
C PRO A 38 -5.10 3.67 16.05
N MET A 39 -5.51 3.85 17.32
CA MET A 39 -6.90 4.13 17.69
C MET A 39 -7.40 5.47 17.14
N ALA A 40 -6.62 6.54 17.33
CA ALA A 40 -6.95 7.87 16.84
C ALA A 40 -7.01 7.91 15.31
N ALA A 41 -6.04 7.26 14.64
CA ALA A 41 -6.04 7.14 13.18
C ALA A 41 -7.27 6.37 12.68
N GLY A 42 -7.62 5.25 13.32
CA GLY A 42 -8.81 4.46 12.98
C GLY A 42 -10.12 5.23 13.18
N ALA A 43 -10.25 5.95 14.30
CA ALA A 43 -11.41 6.78 14.58
C ALA A 43 -11.56 7.93 13.57
N LEU A 44 -10.46 8.61 13.24
CA LEU A 44 -10.46 9.68 12.23
C LEU A 44 -10.89 9.14 10.86
N LEU A 45 -10.35 7.99 10.44
CA LEU A 45 -10.74 7.35 9.19
C LEU A 45 -12.21 6.93 9.17
N ALA A 46 -12.74 6.40 10.27
CA ALA A 46 -14.16 6.05 10.37
C ALA A 46 -15.05 7.28 10.20
N VAL A 47 -14.72 8.39 10.88
CA VAL A 47 -15.46 9.65 10.77
C VAL A 47 -15.39 10.20 9.34
N LEU A 48 -14.21 10.23 8.72
CA LEU A 48 -14.03 10.70 7.35
C LEU A 48 -14.87 9.88 6.35
N ASN A 49 -14.89 8.55 6.49
CA ASN A 49 -15.70 7.67 5.63
C ASN A 49 -17.20 7.92 5.80
N VAL A 50 -17.68 8.12 7.04
CA VAL A 50 -19.09 8.45 7.31
C VAL A 50 -19.46 9.79 6.69
N VAL A 51 -18.60 10.82 6.84
CA VAL A 51 -18.84 12.15 6.27
C VAL A 51 -18.90 12.09 4.74
N LEU A 52 -17.96 11.39 4.09
CA LEU A 52 -17.96 11.20 2.64
C LEU A 52 -19.22 10.46 2.14
N LEU A 53 -19.62 9.39 2.84
CA LEU A 53 -20.84 8.65 2.52
C LEU A 53 -22.09 9.54 2.65
N PHE A 54 -22.15 10.37 3.69
CA PHE A 54 -23.27 11.27 3.92
C PHE A 54 -23.32 12.40 2.88
N GLN A 55 -22.16 12.90 2.44
CA GLN A 55 -22.08 13.87 1.35
C GLN A 55 -22.56 13.26 0.03
N GLU A 56 -22.16 12.03 -0.30
CA GLU A 56 -22.60 11.33 -1.51
C GLU A 56 -24.12 11.13 -1.53
N VAL A 57 -24.70 10.68 -0.41
CA VAL A 57 -26.15 10.45 -0.28
C VAL A 57 -26.93 11.78 -0.31
N ARG A 58 -26.36 12.86 0.22
CA ARG A 58 -27.01 14.18 0.28
C ARG A 58 -26.85 14.98 -1.01
N GLN A 59 -25.75 14.79 -1.75
CA GLN A 59 -25.51 15.41 -3.05
C GLN A 59 -26.07 14.58 -4.21
N ARG A 60 -27.16 13.84 -4.00
CA ARG A 60 -27.92 13.19 -5.09
C ARG A 60 -28.41 14.22 -6.11
N ARG A 61 -27.52 14.65 -7.00
CA ARG A 61 -27.88 14.94 -8.38
C ARG A 61 -28.41 13.62 -8.94
N PRO A 62 -29.57 13.61 -9.60
CA PRO A 62 -30.00 12.47 -10.36
C PRO A 62 -29.04 12.33 -11.54
N GLU A 63 -27.90 11.67 -11.33
CA GLU A 63 -27.15 11.07 -12.41
C GLU A 63 -27.79 9.72 -12.76
N PRO A 64 -27.83 9.36 -14.05
CA PRO A 64 -28.43 8.10 -14.50
C PRO A 64 -27.73 6.92 -13.83
N GLU A 65 -28.50 5.85 -13.63
CA GLU A 65 -28.09 4.49 -13.23
C GLU A 65 -26.60 4.17 -13.48
N PRO A 66 -25.84 3.64 -12.51
CA PRO A 66 -24.44 3.31 -12.72
C PRO A 66 -24.35 2.01 -13.52
N ALA A 67 -24.50 2.11 -14.84
CA ALA A 67 -23.99 1.11 -15.75
C ALA A 67 -22.47 1.13 -15.68
N ALA A 68 -21.88 0.39 -14.75
CA ALA A 68 -20.52 -0.19 -14.78
C ALA A 68 -19.33 0.65 -15.31
N ASP A 69 -19.43 1.98 -15.36
CA ASP A 69 -18.42 2.90 -15.87
C ASP A 69 -18.33 4.09 -14.91
N GLU A 70 -17.79 3.84 -13.72
CA GLU A 70 -17.53 4.87 -12.72
C GLU A 70 -16.17 5.52 -13.05
N LEU A 71 -16.26 6.58 -13.85
CA LEU A 71 -15.17 7.53 -14.08
C LEU A 71 -14.84 8.22 -12.75
N ASP A 72 -13.70 7.84 -12.18
CA ASP A 72 -13.16 8.42 -10.96
C ASP A 72 -12.35 9.70 -11.29
N ILE A 73 -12.16 10.60 -10.31
CA ILE A 73 -11.62 11.99 -10.36
C ILE A 73 -10.23 12.16 -11.05
N HIS A 74 -9.66 11.11 -11.63
CA HIS A 74 -8.40 11.11 -12.38
C HIS A 74 -8.55 10.77 -13.88
N GLY A 75 -9.78 10.69 -14.41
CA GLY A 75 -9.99 10.43 -15.84
C GLY A 75 -9.43 9.09 -16.31
N ARG A 76 -9.34 8.10 -15.41
CA ARG A 76 -8.85 6.75 -15.69
C ARG A 76 -9.95 5.73 -15.40
N THR A 77 -10.27 4.90 -16.39
CA THR A 77 -11.29 3.84 -16.29
C THR A 77 -10.96 2.91 -15.13
N SER A 78 -11.94 2.59 -14.28
CA SER A 78 -11.74 1.78 -13.06
C SER A 78 -11.06 0.43 -13.34
N ARG A 79 -11.31 -0.14 -14.53
CA ARG A 79 -10.64 -1.36 -15.03
C ARG A 79 -9.12 -1.21 -15.23
N GLN A 80 -8.65 -0.08 -15.73
CA GLN A 80 -7.22 0.14 -15.98
C GLN A 80 -6.46 0.33 -14.67
N ARG A 81 -7.06 1.04 -13.71
CA ARG A 81 -6.53 1.19 -12.35
C ARG A 81 -6.52 -0.16 -11.63
N ALA A 82 -7.63 -0.90 -11.64
CA ALA A 82 -7.71 -2.24 -11.04
C ALA A 82 -6.68 -3.21 -11.64
N ARG A 83 -6.48 -3.17 -12.97
CA ARG A 83 -5.46 -3.97 -13.65
C ARG A 83 -4.04 -3.56 -13.25
N MET A 84 -3.77 -2.26 -13.13
CA MET A 84 -2.49 -1.75 -12.65
C MET A 84 -2.22 -2.16 -11.20
N LEU A 85 -3.22 -2.04 -10.31
CA LEU A 85 -3.10 -2.51 -8.93
C LEU A 85 -2.85 -4.03 -8.87
N TRP A 86 -3.55 -4.83 -9.67
CA TRP A 86 -3.30 -6.27 -9.77
C TRP A 86 -1.89 -6.59 -10.23
N TRP A 87 -1.37 -5.85 -11.22
CA TRP A 87 0.01 -5.99 -11.68
C TRP A 87 1.03 -5.64 -10.60
N VAL A 88 0.85 -4.51 -9.90
CA VAL A 88 1.75 -4.11 -8.81
C VAL A 88 1.72 -5.16 -7.71
N TYR A 89 0.53 -5.60 -7.28
CA TYR A 89 0.40 -6.61 -6.24
C TYR A 89 1.06 -7.93 -6.63
N GLY A 90 0.84 -8.40 -7.86
CA GLY A 90 1.47 -9.60 -8.39
C GLY A 90 2.99 -9.49 -8.48
N LEU A 91 3.52 -8.35 -8.94
CA LEU A 91 4.96 -8.10 -9.01
C LEU A 91 5.60 -8.01 -7.63
N THR A 92 4.94 -7.35 -6.67
CA THR A 92 5.42 -7.29 -5.28
C THR A 92 5.47 -8.67 -4.65
N LEU A 93 4.43 -9.50 -4.81
CA LEU A 93 4.43 -10.88 -4.32
C LEU A 93 5.53 -11.72 -4.98
N ALA A 94 5.69 -11.59 -6.30
CA ALA A 94 6.75 -12.29 -7.03
C ALA A 94 8.14 -11.86 -6.55
N ALA A 95 8.37 -10.57 -6.33
CA ALA A 95 9.62 -10.06 -5.79
C ALA A 95 9.89 -10.59 -4.38
N LEU A 96 8.86 -10.67 -3.52
CA LEU A 96 8.98 -11.21 -2.17
C LEU A 96 9.39 -12.69 -2.18
N LEU A 97 8.83 -13.48 -3.10
CA LEU A 97 9.19 -14.88 -3.32
C LEU A 97 10.61 -15.04 -3.89
N LEU A 98 11.11 -14.01 -4.59
CA LEU A 98 12.44 -14.00 -5.17
C LEU A 98 13.53 -13.65 -4.15
N VAL A 99 13.20 -12.92 -3.07
CA VAL A 99 14.15 -12.54 -2.00
C VAL A 99 14.96 -13.72 -1.45
N PRO A 100 14.39 -14.86 -1.05
CA PRO A 100 15.18 -15.98 -0.54
C PRO A 100 16.14 -16.58 -1.58
N ILE A 101 15.87 -16.39 -2.88
CA ILE A 101 16.66 -16.95 -3.98
C ILE A 101 17.75 -15.97 -4.43
N ALA A 102 17.34 -14.79 -4.88
CA ALA A 102 18.22 -13.79 -5.48
C ALA A 102 18.82 -12.80 -4.46
N GLY A 103 18.29 -12.77 -3.24
CA GLY A 103 18.62 -11.77 -2.25
C GLY A 103 17.74 -10.52 -2.35
N PHE A 104 17.75 -9.74 -1.28
CA PHE A 104 16.90 -8.55 -1.12
C PHE A 104 17.21 -7.47 -2.16
N LEU A 105 18.50 -7.17 -2.35
CA LEU A 105 18.96 -6.08 -3.19
C LEU A 105 18.62 -6.31 -4.67
N LEU A 106 18.86 -7.54 -5.14
CA LEU A 106 18.51 -7.98 -6.49
C LEU A 106 16.99 -8.01 -6.71
N SER A 107 16.23 -8.54 -5.75
CA SER A 107 14.76 -8.62 -5.86
C SER A 107 14.11 -7.25 -5.90
N LEU A 108 14.55 -6.31 -5.07
CA LEU A 108 14.08 -4.93 -5.10
C LEU A 108 14.51 -4.20 -6.36
N GLY A 109 15.78 -4.36 -6.78
CA GLY A 109 16.27 -3.79 -8.02
C GLY A 109 15.45 -4.26 -9.22
N LEU A 110 15.18 -5.56 -9.30
CA LEU A 110 14.35 -6.14 -10.36
C LEU A 110 12.92 -5.59 -10.32
N LEU A 111 12.33 -5.47 -9.13
CA LEU A 111 11.00 -4.89 -8.95
C LEU A 111 10.95 -3.44 -9.47
N VAL A 112 11.90 -2.59 -9.07
CA VAL A 112 12.00 -1.20 -9.53
C VAL A 112 12.19 -1.13 -11.04
N LEU A 113 13.07 -1.97 -11.60
CA LEU A 113 13.31 -2.04 -13.04
C LEU A 113 12.05 -2.41 -13.81
N VAL A 114 11.34 -3.44 -13.36
CA VAL A 114 10.11 -3.92 -14.01
C VAL A 114 9.00 -2.89 -13.88
N ILE A 115 8.83 -2.24 -12.73
CA ILE A 115 7.84 -1.17 -12.56
C ILE A 115 8.18 0.01 -13.49
N SER A 116 9.41 0.51 -13.47
CA SER A 116 9.83 1.66 -14.28
C SER A 116 9.71 1.37 -15.79
N THR A 117 10.00 0.14 -16.22
CA THR A 117 10.00 -0.22 -17.64
C THR A 117 8.61 -0.64 -18.14
N VAL A 118 7.90 -1.49 -17.39
CA VAL A 118 6.61 -2.07 -17.83
C VAL A 118 5.43 -1.20 -17.46
N ILE A 119 5.44 -0.63 -16.25
CA ILE A 119 4.31 0.15 -15.72
C ILE A 119 4.47 1.62 -16.11
N GLU A 120 5.61 2.23 -15.81
CA GLU A 120 5.86 3.65 -16.12
C GLU A 120 6.24 3.87 -17.59
N ARG A 121 6.54 2.80 -18.35
CA ARG A 121 6.96 2.86 -19.75
C ARG A 121 8.11 3.84 -20.02
N ARG A 122 9.02 3.98 -19.05
CA ARG A 122 10.21 4.82 -19.22
C ARG A 122 11.20 4.20 -20.21
N PRO A 123 12.02 5.02 -20.90
CA PRO A 123 13.09 4.50 -21.73
C PRO A 123 14.05 3.67 -20.85
N VAL A 124 14.44 2.49 -21.36
CA VAL A 124 15.33 1.52 -20.69
C VAL A 124 16.55 2.16 -19.99
N PRO A 125 17.29 3.12 -20.58
CA PRO A 125 18.41 3.75 -19.89
C PRO A 125 18.00 4.55 -18.64
N ALA A 126 16.85 5.22 -18.66
CA ALA A 126 16.34 5.93 -17.49
C ALA A 126 15.89 4.95 -16.39
N SER A 127 15.24 3.84 -16.76
CA SER A 127 14.88 2.77 -15.81
C SER A 127 16.10 2.14 -15.16
N LEU A 128 17.16 1.88 -15.95
CA LEU A 128 18.43 1.37 -15.43
C LEU A 128 19.09 2.37 -14.48
N ALA A 129 19.13 3.66 -14.83
CA ALA A 129 19.69 4.69 -13.97
C ALA A 129 18.95 4.79 -12.62
N VAL A 130 17.61 4.81 -12.66
CA VAL A 130 16.77 4.84 -11.44
C VAL A 130 16.96 3.58 -10.60
N THR A 131 17.02 2.41 -11.25
CA THR A 131 17.24 1.13 -10.56
C THR A 131 18.61 1.08 -9.90
N ALA A 132 19.67 1.43 -10.64
CA ALA A 132 21.04 1.46 -10.14
C ALA A 132 21.19 2.45 -8.97
N LEU A 133 20.60 3.63 -9.09
CA LEU A 133 20.59 4.64 -8.03
C LEU A 133 19.86 4.12 -6.78
N SER A 134 18.68 3.52 -6.96
CA SER A 134 17.89 2.97 -5.85
C SER A 134 18.65 1.86 -5.12
N VAL A 135 19.25 0.93 -5.87
CA VAL A 135 20.08 -0.15 -5.32
C VAL A 135 21.29 0.40 -4.56
N ALA A 136 21.99 1.40 -5.14
CA ALA A 136 23.14 2.03 -4.50
C ALA A 136 22.78 2.74 -3.18
N VAL A 137 21.66 3.47 -3.16
CA VAL A 137 21.17 4.15 -1.96
C VAL A 137 20.79 3.14 -0.88
N ILE A 138 20.07 2.07 -1.23
CA ILE A 138 19.71 1.01 -0.29
C ILE A 138 20.96 0.36 0.30
N TYR A 139 21.94 0.02 -0.54
CA TYR A 139 23.19 -0.56 -0.09
C TYR A 139 23.94 0.37 0.86
N LEU A 140 24.07 1.65 0.50
CA LEU A 140 24.74 2.65 1.33
C LEU A 140 24.07 2.80 2.70
N VAL A 141 22.74 2.91 2.72
CA VAL A 141 21.99 3.07 3.98
C VAL A 141 22.08 1.81 4.84
N PHE A 142 21.84 0.62 4.28
CA PHE A 142 21.76 -0.59 5.08
C PHE A 142 23.12 -1.15 5.48
N VAL A 143 24.07 -1.20 4.55
CA VAL A 143 25.38 -1.82 4.78
C VAL A 143 26.35 -0.82 5.40
N LEU A 144 26.46 0.39 4.84
CA LEU A 144 27.42 1.38 5.31
C LEU A 144 26.93 2.17 6.53
N PHE A 145 25.64 2.56 6.55
CA PHE A 145 25.13 3.46 7.60
C PHE A 145 24.49 2.70 8.77
N LEU A 146 23.77 1.61 8.51
CA LEU A 146 23.06 0.84 9.53
C LEU A 146 23.79 -0.45 9.94
N GLU A 147 24.84 -0.87 9.22
CA GLU A 147 25.58 -2.14 9.45
C GLU A 147 24.67 -3.38 9.57
N VAL A 148 23.49 -3.36 8.93
CA VAL A 148 22.53 -4.46 8.97
C VAL A 148 22.84 -5.43 7.82
N PRO A 149 23.08 -6.72 8.10
CA PRO A 149 23.28 -7.71 7.04
C PRO A 149 21.99 -7.88 6.23
N LEU A 150 22.09 -7.64 4.93
CA LEU A 150 20.99 -7.86 3.99
C LEU A 150 20.93 -9.34 3.59
N PRO A 151 19.74 -9.89 3.30
CA PRO A 151 19.63 -11.23 2.74
C PRO A 151 20.30 -11.27 1.37
N MET A 152 21.46 -11.93 1.25
CA MET A 152 22.23 -12.01 -0.01
C MET A 152 21.79 -13.15 -0.95
N GLY A 153 20.70 -13.87 -0.60
CA GLY A 153 20.19 -14.97 -1.41
C GLY A 153 21.12 -16.19 -1.41
N VAL A 154 20.76 -17.22 -2.18
CA VAL A 154 21.51 -18.49 -2.23
C VAL A 154 22.84 -18.39 -3.01
N LEU A 155 23.10 -17.25 -3.67
CA LEU A 155 24.29 -17.04 -4.49
C LEU A 155 25.57 -16.85 -3.68
N GLU A 156 25.48 -16.61 -2.36
CA GLU A 156 26.65 -16.48 -1.48
C GLU A 156 26.94 -17.75 -0.64
N THR A 157 26.12 -18.80 -0.76
CA THR A 157 26.32 -20.04 0.02
C THR A 157 27.05 -21.15 -0.77
N SER A 158 27.78 -20.82 -1.84
CA SER A 158 28.54 -21.78 -2.68
C SER A 158 30.03 -21.46 -2.73
#